data_AF-A0A356QJL5-F1
#
_entry.id   AF-A0A356QJL5-F1
#
_cell.length_a   1.000
_cell.length_b   1.000
_cell.length_c   1.000
_cell.angle_alpha   90.00
_cell.angle_beta   90.00
_cell.angle_gamma   90.00
#
_symmetry.space_group_name_H-M   'P 1'
#
loop_
_entity.id
_entity.type
_entity.pdbx_description
1 polymer ?
#
loop_
_entity_poly.entity_id
_entity_poly.type
_entity_poly.pdbx_seq_one_letter_code
_entity_poly.pdbx_strand_id
1 'polypeptide(L)'
;MNLILLDPSEVDGHHARITDARRLTHLHEVHRANEGDRLTVGIQSGAMGKATLTELNTTQALFALEDINEPPPPALPVHLVLALPRPRMLARTLEHVTALGVKDITLLHTKRVEKSYWQSPELRPEKIHQHLILGLEQARDTQLPNVTLCKGFRPFME
;
A
#
# COMPACT_ATOMS: atom_id res chain seq x y z
N MET A 1 0.26 13.64 -6.71
CA MET A 1 -0.43 12.88 -7.78
C MET A 1 -0.09 11.42 -7.55
N ASN A 2 -1.09 10.68 -7.07
CA ASN A 2 -0.95 9.37 -6.45
C ASN A 2 -0.85 8.28 -7.52
N LEU A 3 -0.13 7.21 -7.19
CA LEU A 3 -0.06 5.99 -7.99
C LEU A 3 -1.34 5.19 -7.82
N ILE A 4 -1.89 4.67 -8.91
CA ILE A 4 -2.93 3.63 -8.86
C ILE A 4 -2.21 2.29 -8.81
N LEU A 5 -2.18 1.68 -7.64
CA LEU A 5 -1.50 0.40 -7.41
C LEU A 5 -2.43 -0.76 -7.76
N LEU A 6 -2.12 -1.47 -8.84
CA LEU A 6 -2.88 -2.61 -9.38
C LEU A 6 -2.41 -3.92 -8.76
N ASP A 7 -3.35 -4.76 -8.34
CA ASP A 7 -3.05 -6.14 -8.01
C ASP A 7 -2.72 -6.91 -9.30
N PRO A 8 -1.73 -7.82 -9.32
CA PRO A 8 -1.39 -8.58 -10.53
C PRO A 8 -2.57 -9.37 -11.10
N SER A 9 -3.54 -9.79 -10.27
CA SER A 9 -4.76 -10.46 -10.71
C SER A 9 -5.76 -9.56 -11.44
N GLU A 10 -5.59 -8.23 -11.32
CA GLU A 10 -6.41 -7.23 -12.03
C GLU A 10 -5.86 -6.93 -13.43
N VAL A 11 -4.68 -7.43 -13.78
CA VAL A 11 -3.98 -7.15 -15.04
C VAL A 11 -4.10 -8.33 -15.99
N ASP A 12 -4.53 -8.06 -17.22
CA ASP A 12 -4.60 -9.02 -18.33
C ASP A 12 -3.92 -8.42 -19.57
N GLY A 13 -2.66 -8.81 -19.79
CA GLY A 13 -1.82 -8.27 -20.86
C GLY A 13 -1.63 -6.76 -20.73
N HIS A 14 -2.17 -6.01 -21.69
CA HIS A 14 -2.12 -4.54 -21.72
C HIS A 14 -3.38 -3.88 -21.16
N HIS A 15 -4.21 -4.61 -20.41
CA HIS A 15 -5.41 -4.07 -19.79
C HIS A 15 -5.41 -4.32 -18.30
N ALA A 16 -6.02 -3.41 -17.55
CA ALA A 16 -6.28 -3.63 -16.13
C ALA A 16 -7.73 -3.28 -15.80
N ARG A 17 -8.33 -4.05 -14.88
CA ARG A 17 -9.71 -3.85 -14.43
C ARG A 17 -9.76 -3.76 -12.92
N ILE A 18 -10.27 -2.64 -12.43
CA ILE A 18 -10.54 -2.42 -11.01
C ILE A 18 -12.05 -2.51 -10.78
N THR A 19 -12.46 -3.36 -9.84
CA THR A 19 -13.87 -3.46 -9.38
C THR A 19 -14.04 -3.14 -7.89
N ASP A 20 -12.94 -2.87 -7.18
CA ASP A 20 -12.97 -2.50 -5.77
C ASP A 20 -13.69 -1.16 -5.56
N ALA A 21 -14.78 -1.18 -4.79
CA ALA A 21 -15.65 -0.03 -4.59
C ALA A 21 -14.90 1.18 -4.00
N ARG A 22 -13.97 0.96 -3.06
CA ARG A 22 -13.18 2.04 -2.46
C ARG A 22 -12.31 2.72 -3.52
N ARG A 23 -11.60 1.95 -4.35
CA ARG A 23 -10.76 2.49 -5.41
C ARG A 23 -11.57 3.21 -6.49
N LEU A 24 -12.76 2.71 -6.83
CA LEU A 24 -13.68 3.41 -7.74
C LEU A 24 -14.12 4.77 -7.17
N THR A 25 -14.55 4.80 -5.90
CA THR A 25 -14.87 6.07 -5.21
C THR A 25 -13.66 7.01 -5.20
N HIS A 26 -12.46 6.49 -4.97
CA HIS A 26 -11.23 7.29 -4.98
C HIS A 26 -10.94 7.88 -6.37
N LEU A 27 -11.17 7.12 -7.45
CA LEU A 27 -11.04 7.60 -8.83
C LEU A 27 -12.04 8.74 -9.13
N HIS A 28 -13.29 8.60 -8.70
CA HIS A 28 -14.34 9.61 -8.90
C HIS A 28 -14.15 10.87 -8.05
N GLU A 29 -13.94 10.72 -6.74
CA GLU A 29 -14.03 11.84 -5.80
C GLU A 29 -12.69 12.55 -5.59
N VAL A 30 -11.59 11.80 -5.58
CA VAL A 30 -10.25 12.32 -5.25
C VAL A 30 -9.44 12.60 -6.51
N HIS A 31 -9.32 11.61 -7.39
CA HIS A 31 -8.63 11.82 -8.67
C HIS A 31 -9.46 12.65 -9.65
N ARG A 32 -10.80 12.61 -9.53
CA ARG A 32 -11.74 13.24 -10.46
C ARG A 32 -11.44 12.87 -11.91
N ALA A 33 -11.12 11.59 -12.09
CA ALA A 33 -10.67 11.05 -13.35
C ALA A 33 -11.83 10.98 -14.35
N ASN A 34 -11.52 11.23 -15.62
CA ASN A 34 -12.44 11.10 -16.75
C ASN A 34 -11.90 10.08 -17.74
N GLU A 35 -12.79 9.49 -18.53
CA GLU A 35 -12.39 8.63 -19.64
C GLU A 35 -11.45 9.40 -20.59
N GLY A 36 -10.36 8.76 -20.98
CA GLY A 36 -9.25 9.36 -21.73
C GLY A 36 -8.13 9.93 -20.85
N ASP A 37 -8.31 10.03 -19.53
CA ASP A 37 -7.25 10.53 -18.65
C ASP A 37 -6.07 9.57 -18.57
N ARG A 38 -4.86 10.14 -18.63
CA ARG A 38 -3.60 9.41 -18.49
C ARG A 38 -3.11 9.46 -17.05
N LEU A 39 -3.18 8.32 -16.36
CA LEU A 39 -2.88 8.18 -14.94
C LEU A 39 -1.59 7.40 -14.71
N THR A 40 -0.99 7.58 -13.53
CA THR A 40 0.21 6.82 -13.14
C THR A 40 -0.24 5.55 -12.46
N VAL A 41 0.20 4.41 -12.98
CA VAL A 41 -0.17 3.09 -12.47
C VAL A 41 1.08 2.30 -12.12
N GLY A 42 0.95 1.36 -11.20
CA GLY A 42 2.02 0.43 -10.84
C GLY A 42 1.45 -0.93 -10.52
N ILE A 43 2.15 -1.98 -10.91
CA ILE A 43 1.77 -3.36 -10.59
C ILE A 43 2.44 -3.70 -9.26
N GLN A 44 1.70 -4.23 -8.29
CA GLN A 44 2.29 -4.63 -7.01
C GLN A 44 3.45 -5.60 -7.24
N SER A 45 4.54 -5.38 -6.51
CA SER A 45 5.81 -6.10 -6.64
C SER A 45 6.47 -6.02 -8.03
N GLY A 46 6.04 -5.10 -8.87
CA GLY A 46 6.46 -4.96 -10.27
C GLY A 46 6.80 -3.53 -10.66
N ALA A 47 6.81 -3.27 -11.96
CA ALA A 47 7.12 -1.96 -12.51
C ALA A 47 5.91 -1.00 -12.45
N MET A 48 6.21 0.27 -12.69
CA MET A 48 5.29 1.38 -12.84
C MET A 48 5.29 1.89 -14.27
N GLY A 49 4.28 2.70 -14.59
CA GLY A 49 4.19 3.39 -15.85
C GLY A 49 2.93 4.23 -15.93
N LYS A 50 2.41 4.33 -17.15
CA LYS A 50 1.19 5.08 -17.45
C LYS A 50 0.11 4.16 -17.97
N ALA A 51 -1.13 4.54 -17.70
CA ALA A 51 -2.27 3.92 -18.32
C ALA A 51 -3.33 4.97 -18.65
N THR A 52 -4.04 4.74 -19.74
CA THR A 52 -5.19 5.54 -20.12
C THR A 52 -6.45 4.90 -19.54
N LEU A 53 -7.26 5.68 -18.83
CA LEU A 53 -8.56 5.24 -18.35
C LEU A 53 -9.52 5.13 -19.53
N THR A 54 -9.91 3.93 -19.92
CA THR A 54 -10.78 3.70 -21.09
C THR A 54 -12.25 3.68 -20.73
N GLU A 55 -12.59 3.31 -19.50
CA GLU A 55 -13.96 3.29 -18.99
C GLU A 55 -13.94 3.58 -17.49
N LEU A 56 -14.84 4.45 -17.02
CA LEU A 56 -15.04 4.67 -15.59
C LEU A 56 -16.53 4.77 -15.27
N ASN A 57 -17.03 3.79 -14.52
CA ASN A 57 -18.41 3.80 -14.05
C ASN A 57 -18.47 3.47 -12.54
N THR A 58 -19.65 3.17 -12.02
CA THR A 58 -19.87 2.90 -10.59
C THR A 58 -19.47 1.49 -10.14
N THR A 59 -19.28 0.56 -11.09
CA THR A 59 -18.99 -0.86 -10.82
C THR A 59 -17.59 -1.28 -11.27
N GLN A 60 -16.98 -0.56 -12.20
CA GLN A 60 -15.65 -0.85 -12.72
C GLN A 60 -14.92 0.38 -13.27
N ALA A 61 -13.60 0.27 -13.31
CA ALA A 61 -12.70 1.12 -14.07
C ALA A 61 -11.80 0.24 -14.94
N LEU A 62 -11.73 0.55 -16.22
CA LEU A 62 -10.87 -0.13 -17.19
C LEU A 62 -9.73 0.77 -17.62
N PHE A 63 -8.55 0.19 -17.70
CA PHE A 63 -7.34 0.86 -18.10
C PHE A 63 -6.69 0.15 -19.27
N ALA A 64 -6.24 0.91 -20.26
CA ALA A 64 -5.27 0.48 -21.24
C ALA A 64 -3.87 0.83 -20.73
N LEU A 65 -3.09 -0.19 -20.38
CA LEU A 65 -1.71 -0.05 -19.92
C LEU A 65 -0.82 0.30 -21.10
N GLU A 66 0.02 1.32 -20.92
CA GLU A 66 1.12 1.63 -21.83
C GLU A 66 2.36 0.80 -21.43
N ASP A 67 3.55 1.32 -21.70
CA ASP A 67 4.80 0.73 -21.27
C ASP A 67 4.99 0.86 -19.75
N ILE A 68 4.83 -0.26 -19.04
CA ILE A 68 5.06 -0.37 -17.58
C ILE A 68 6.50 -0.84 -17.34
N ASN A 69 7.46 0.07 -17.50
CA ASN A 69 8.90 -0.23 -17.44
C ASN A 69 9.68 0.60 -16.39
N GLU A 70 9.00 1.50 -15.67
CA GLU A 70 9.65 2.31 -14.63
C GLU A 70 9.82 1.46 -13.36
N PRO A 71 11.05 1.21 -12.87
CA PRO A 71 11.23 0.44 -11.66
C PRO A 71 10.70 1.20 -10.43
N PRO A 72 10.31 0.50 -9.35
CA PRO A 72 10.00 1.14 -8.09
C PRO A 72 11.20 1.93 -7.55
N PRO A 73 10.96 2.94 -6.69
CA PRO A 73 12.03 3.68 -6.04
C PRO A 73 12.90 2.74 -5.19
N PRO A 74 14.19 3.07 -4.99
CA PRO A 74 15.06 2.27 -4.15
C PRO A 74 14.55 2.21 -2.71
N ALA A 75 14.69 1.05 -2.09
CA ALA A 75 14.35 0.87 -0.68
C ALA A 75 15.21 1.77 0.21
N LEU A 76 14.60 2.31 1.27
CA LEU A 76 15.35 2.93 2.36
C LEU A 76 16.11 1.80 3.09
N PRO A 77 17.45 1.86 3.23
CA PRO A 77 18.25 0.75 3.74
C PRO A 77 18.20 0.68 5.28
N VAL A 78 17.00 0.51 5.81
CA VAL A 78 16.72 0.44 7.24
C VAL A 78 15.72 -0.66 7.54
N HIS A 79 15.94 -1.34 8.66
CA HIS A 79 14.93 -2.16 9.31
C HIS A 79 14.35 -1.37 10.47
N LEU A 80 13.08 -1.00 10.37
CA LEU A 80 12.41 -0.21 11.38
C LEU A 80 11.84 -1.10 12.50
N VAL A 81 12.44 -1.04 13.68
CA VAL A 81 11.94 -1.72 14.88
C VAL A 81 11.18 -0.72 15.75
N LEU A 82 9.89 -0.93 15.92
CA LEU A 82 9.01 -0.05 16.68
C LEU A 82 8.43 -0.79 17.89
N ALA A 83 8.50 -0.16 19.06
CA ALA A 83 7.60 -0.53 20.14
C ALA A 83 6.16 -0.32 19.64
N LEU A 84 5.30 -1.34 19.76
CA LEU A 84 3.94 -1.30 19.21
C LEU A 84 3.22 0.00 19.65
N PRO A 85 2.93 0.92 18.72
CA PRO A 85 2.28 2.17 19.06
C PRO A 85 0.81 1.94 19.44
N ARG A 86 0.18 2.98 19.98
CA ARG A 86 -1.28 2.98 20.20
C ARG A 86 -2.02 2.69 18.89
N PRO A 87 -3.17 1.99 18.91
CA PRO A 87 -3.92 1.61 17.70
C PRO A 87 -4.11 2.73 16.67
N ARG A 88 -4.61 3.90 17.11
CA ARG A 88 -4.83 5.04 16.21
C ARG A 88 -3.54 5.61 15.59
N MET A 89 -2.41 5.47 16.29
CA MET A 89 -1.12 5.92 15.80
C MET A 89 -0.49 4.89 14.87
N LEU A 90 -0.74 3.59 15.09
CA LEU A 90 -0.24 2.51 14.26
C LEU A 90 -0.58 2.70 12.78
N ALA A 91 -1.85 2.93 12.47
CA ALA A 91 -2.33 3.17 11.10
C ALA A 91 -1.50 4.24 10.37
N ARG A 92 -1.39 5.43 10.98
CA ARG A 92 -0.62 6.55 10.43
C ARG A 92 0.87 6.26 10.33
N THR A 93 1.42 5.56 11.33
CA THR A 93 2.83 5.18 11.31
C THR A 93 3.12 4.27 10.13
N LEU A 94 2.29 3.24 9.88
CA LEU A 94 2.46 2.31 8.76
C LEU A 94 2.38 3.04 7.40
N GLU A 95 1.40 3.91 7.20
CA GLU A 95 1.28 4.73 5.98
C GLU A 95 2.54 5.57 5.74
N HIS A 96 2.99 6.31 6.76
CA HIS A 96 4.14 7.20 6.63
C HIS A 96 5.47 6.48 6.41
N VAL A 97 5.74 5.41 7.17
CA VAL A 97 7.02 4.68 7.04
C VAL A 97 7.09 3.93 5.72
N THR A 98 5.96 3.45 5.22
CA THR A 98 5.87 2.89 3.87
C THR A 98 6.15 3.96 2.82
N ALA A 99 5.58 5.16 2.99
CA ALA A 99 5.82 6.28 2.09
C ALA A 99 7.27 6.77 2.08
N LEU A 100 8.00 6.56 3.17
CA LEU A 100 9.44 6.83 3.29
C LEU A 100 10.33 5.73 2.67
N GLY A 101 9.74 4.65 2.15
CA GLY A 101 10.47 3.57 1.48
C GLY A 101 11.02 2.48 2.42
N VAL A 102 10.58 2.43 3.68
CA VAL A 102 10.95 1.35 4.62
C VAL A 102 10.33 0.03 4.13
N LYS A 103 11.15 -1.02 3.97
CA LYS A 103 10.70 -2.35 3.50
C LYS A 103 10.56 -3.39 4.59
N ASP A 104 11.27 -3.21 5.70
CA ASP A 104 11.21 -4.15 6.82
C ASP A 104 10.79 -3.41 8.09
N ILE A 105 9.66 -3.85 8.67
CA ILE A 105 9.06 -3.24 9.86
C ILE A 105 8.82 -4.35 10.89
N THR A 106 9.33 -4.17 12.11
CA THR A 106 9.03 -5.05 13.23
C THR A 106 8.27 -4.28 14.31
N LEU A 107 7.05 -4.71 14.61
CA LEU A 107 6.28 -4.23 15.75
C LEU A 107 6.56 -5.11 16.96
N LEU A 108 7.11 -4.51 18.01
CA LEU A 108 7.69 -5.20 19.15
C LEU A 108 6.94 -4.87 20.45
N HIS A 109 6.65 -5.90 21.24
CA HIS A 109 6.17 -5.68 22.61
C HIS A 109 7.34 -5.29 23.51
N THR A 110 7.23 -4.12 24.14
CA THR A 110 8.21 -3.63 25.13
C THR A 110 7.51 -3.32 26.45
N LYS A 111 8.27 -3.08 27.52
CA LYS A 111 7.75 -2.87 28.89
C LYS A 111 6.63 -1.81 28.99
N ARG A 112 6.65 -0.78 28.13
CA ARG A 112 5.67 0.33 28.15
C ARG A 112 4.49 0.12 27.20
N VAL A 113 4.46 -0.96 26.42
CA VAL A 113 3.35 -1.28 25.53
C VAL A 113 2.25 -1.95 26.34
N GLU A 114 1.04 -1.39 26.29
CA GLU A 114 -0.11 -2.04 26.92
C GLU A 114 -0.47 -3.33 26.18
N LYS A 115 -0.73 -4.40 26.94
CA LYS A 115 -1.12 -5.70 26.35
C LYS A 115 -2.39 -5.61 25.50
N SER A 116 -3.30 -4.71 25.86
CA SER A 116 -4.55 -4.45 25.12
C SER A 116 -4.32 -3.97 23.69
N TYR A 117 -3.18 -3.32 23.38
CA TYR A 117 -2.90 -2.84 22.01
C TYR A 117 -2.80 -4.01 21.02
N TRP A 118 -2.34 -5.17 21.48
CA TRP A 118 -2.24 -6.40 20.67
C TRP A 118 -3.58 -7.01 20.28
N GLN A 119 -4.68 -6.57 20.92
CA GLN A 119 -6.05 -7.00 20.60
C GLN A 119 -6.71 -6.05 19.61
N SER A 120 -6.00 -5.02 19.15
CA SER A 120 -6.56 -4.02 18.25
C SER A 120 -6.91 -4.60 16.88
N PRO A 121 -8.07 -4.22 16.29
CA PRO A 121 -8.40 -4.58 14.92
C PRO A 121 -7.41 -4.00 13.89
N GLU A 122 -6.63 -2.97 14.25
CA GLU A 122 -5.58 -2.37 13.40
C GLU A 122 -4.40 -3.31 13.15
N LEU A 123 -4.23 -4.33 13.99
CA LEU A 123 -3.19 -5.36 13.81
C LEU A 123 -3.64 -6.54 12.95
N ARG A 124 -4.88 -6.55 12.47
CA ARG A 124 -5.34 -7.58 11.54
C ARG A 124 -4.56 -7.47 10.23
N PRO A 125 -4.16 -8.59 9.60
CA PRO A 125 -3.38 -8.56 8.37
C PRO A 125 -3.99 -7.69 7.28
N GLU A 126 -5.32 -7.71 7.13
CA GLU A 126 -6.03 -6.94 6.11
C GLU A 126 -5.95 -5.43 6.38
N LYS A 127 -5.94 -5.02 7.66
CA LYS A 127 -5.82 -3.61 8.06
C LYS A 127 -4.39 -3.11 7.89
N ILE A 128 -3.41 -3.89 8.30
CA ILE A 128 -2.00 -3.58 8.06
C ILE A 128 -1.79 -3.42 6.55
N HIS A 129 -2.19 -4.42 5.75
CA HIS A 129 -2.06 -4.38 4.30
C HIS A 129 -2.72 -3.13 3.70
N GLN A 130 -3.94 -2.78 4.13
CA GLN A 130 -4.62 -1.56 3.69
C GLN A 130 -3.77 -0.30 3.91
N HIS A 131 -3.15 -0.14 5.08
CA HIS A 131 -2.30 1.03 5.38
C HIS A 131 -1.00 1.04 4.58
N LEU A 132 -0.41 -0.14 4.32
CA LEU A 132 0.77 -0.24 3.46
C LEU A 132 0.44 0.19 2.03
N ILE A 133 -0.68 -0.30 1.46
CA ILE A 133 -1.15 0.09 0.13
C ILE A 133 -1.34 1.60 0.03
N LEU A 134 -1.99 2.23 1.01
CA LEU A 134 -2.17 3.69 1.05
C LEU A 134 -0.82 4.43 1.06
N GLY A 135 0.16 3.94 1.84
CA GLY A 135 1.51 4.51 1.85
C GLY A 135 2.21 4.40 0.49
N LEU A 136 2.10 3.25 -0.17
CA LEU A 136 2.68 3.00 -1.50
C LEU A 136 2.05 3.88 -2.58
N GLU A 137 0.72 4.07 -2.54
CA GLU A 137 -0.01 4.96 -3.46
C GLU A 137 0.52 6.40 -3.38
N GLN A 138 0.90 6.88 -2.18
CA GLN A 138 1.50 8.20 -1.99
C GLN A 138 2.97 8.25 -2.43
N ALA A 139 3.73 7.18 -2.22
CA ALA A 139 5.16 7.10 -2.51
C ALA A 139 5.49 6.94 -4.00
N ARG A 140 4.49 6.51 -4.81
CA ARG A 140 4.73 5.92 -6.14
C ARG A 140 5.72 4.78 -6.04
N ASP A 141 5.34 3.80 -5.22
CA ASP A 141 6.12 2.60 -4.98
C ASP A 141 5.20 1.40 -5.12
N THR A 142 5.76 0.28 -5.57
CA THR A 142 5.03 -0.97 -5.80
C THR A 142 5.49 -2.09 -4.86
N GLN A 143 6.58 -1.88 -4.13
CA GLN A 143 7.18 -2.89 -3.27
C GLN A 143 6.57 -2.84 -1.87
N LEU A 144 5.72 -3.82 -1.54
CA LEU A 144 5.11 -3.94 -0.22
C LEU A 144 6.15 -4.17 0.89
N PRO A 145 6.06 -3.42 2.00
CA PRO A 145 6.86 -3.71 3.18
C PRO A 145 6.44 -5.02 3.84
N ASN A 146 7.41 -5.73 4.40
CA ASN A 146 7.17 -6.85 5.30
C ASN A 146 6.97 -6.33 6.74
N VAL A 147 5.89 -6.77 7.39
CA VAL A 147 5.55 -6.39 8.77
C VAL A 147 5.58 -7.61 9.67
N THR A 148 6.56 -7.64 10.58
CA THR A 148 6.72 -8.71 11.56
C THR A 148 6.14 -8.31 12.92
N LEU A 149 5.35 -9.19 13.52
CA LEU A 149 4.72 -8.98 14.82
C LEU A 149 5.44 -9.78 15.93
N CYS A 150 6.25 -9.10 16.74
CA CYS A 150 6.99 -9.71 17.83
C CYS A 150 6.33 -9.42 19.19
N LYS A 151 5.68 -10.42 19.79
CA LYS A 151 4.97 -10.29 21.08
C LYS A 151 5.89 -10.22 22.31
N GLY A 152 7.21 -10.12 22.13
CA GLY A 152 8.17 -9.94 23.22
C GLY A 152 9.58 -9.70 22.70
N PHE A 153 10.45 -9.20 23.58
CA PHE A 153 11.86 -8.91 23.26
C PHE A 153 12.72 -10.17 23.07
N ARG A 154 12.49 -11.24 23.85
CA ARG A 154 13.23 -12.50 23.69
C ARG A 154 13.03 -13.13 22.30
N PRO A 155 11.78 -13.34 21.83
CA PRO A 155 11.54 -13.83 20.46
C PRO A 155 12.04 -12.93 19.33
N PHE A 156 12.48 -11.71 19.63
CA PHE A 156 13.05 -10.79 18.63
C PHE A 156 14.58 -10.91 18.53
N MET A 157 15.24 -11.41 19.58
CA MET A 157 16.71 -11.58 19.63
C MET A 157 17.18 -12.94 19.13
N GLU A 158 16.28 -13.91 19.02
CA GLU A 158 16.52 -15.28 18.52
C GLU A 158 16.27 -15.34 17.00
#